data_AF-A0A1S7UV58-F1
#
_entry.id   AF-A0A1S7UV58-F1
#
_cell.length_a   1.000
_cell.length_b   1.000
_cell.length_c   1.000
_cell.angle_alpha   90.00
_cell.angle_beta   90.00
_cell.angle_gamma   90.00
#
_symmetry.space_group_name_H-M   'P 1'
#
loop_
_entity.id
_entity.type
_entity.pdbx_description
1 polymer ?
#
loop_
_entity_poly.entity_id
_entity_poly.type
_entity_poly.pdbx_seq_one_letter_code
_entity_poly.pdbx_strand_id
1 'polypeptide(L)'
;MASRSTKTAGEDQETAADFTSYYLQQSTKEFAEDLDKIRGADDFKGDALPMLVRSLQQGTSMFSAADQKRIVDARRHQQQQKQKQAGDGATENETERDDGDSDKGSTNAVNTDLNA
;
A
#
# COMPACT_ATOMS: atom_id res chain seq x y z
N MET A 1 -14.35 37.17 -11.09
CA MET A 1 -14.82 35.87 -10.55
C MET A 1 -14.23 34.69 -11.35
N ALA A 2 -12.91 34.59 -11.55
CA ALA A 2 -12.30 33.58 -12.42
C ALA A 2 -11.52 32.45 -11.69
N SER A 3 -11.30 32.55 -10.38
CA SER A 3 -10.33 31.68 -9.68
C SER A 3 -10.85 30.33 -9.20
N ARG A 4 -12.13 29.99 -9.40
CA ARG A 4 -12.72 28.73 -8.87
C ARG A 4 -12.78 27.59 -9.89
N SER A 5 -12.75 27.91 -11.19
CA SER A 5 -13.01 26.93 -12.25
C SER A 5 -11.84 25.99 -12.54
N THR A 6 -10.60 26.38 -12.21
CA THR A 6 -9.40 25.57 -12.48
C THR A 6 -9.06 24.60 -11.35
N LYS A 7 -9.49 24.88 -10.12
CA LYS A 7 -9.22 24.02 -8.95
C LYS A 7 -9.98 22.70 -9.04
N THR A 8 -11.28 22.76 -9.36
CA THR A 8 -12.13 21.57 -9.46
C THR A 8 -11.71 20.66 -10.62
N ALA A 9 -11.32 21.23 -11.76
CA ALA A 9 -10.85 20.44 -12.90
C ALA A 9 -9.55 19.67 -12.60
N GLY A 10 -8.63 20.25 -11.80
CA GLY A 10 -7.42 19.56 -11.37
C GLY A 10 -7.70 18.40 -10.40
N GLU A 11 -8.62 18.61 -9.45
CA GLU A 11 -9.06 17.58 -8.49
C GLU A 11 -9.77 16.41 -9.18
N ASP A 12 -10.57 16.69 -10.21
CA ASP A 12 -11.25 15.67 -11.01
C ASP A 12 -10.26 14.83 -11.84
N GLN A 13 -9.23 15.47 -12.41
CA GLN A 13 -8.16 14.78 -13.14
C GLN A 13 -7.33 13.87 -12.22
N GLU A 14 -6.98 14.36 -11.03
CA GLU A 14 -6.27 13.57 -10.02
C GLU A 14 -7.12 12.37 -9.57
N THR A 15 -8.41 12.59 -9.32
CA THR A 15 -9.34 11.51 -8.95
C THR A 15 -9.46 10.46 -10.05
N ALA A 16 -9.53 10.87 -11.31
CA ALA A 16 -9.56 9.95 -12.45
C ALA A 16 -8.26 9.13 -12.55
N ALA A 17 -7.10 9.75 -12.38
CA ALA A 17 -5.81 9.06 -12.41
C ALA A 17 -5.65 8.04 -11.26
N ASP A 18 -6.06 8.43 -10.05
CA ASP A 18 -6.09 7.56 -8.87
C ASP A 18 -7.03 6.38 -9.08
N PHE A 19 -8.21 6.64 -9.66
CA PHE A 19 -9.18 5.62 -9.98
C PHE A 19 -8.63 4.64 -11.03
N THR A 20 -8.06 5.12 -12.14
CA THR A 20 -7.48 4.27 -13.19
C THR A 20 -6.40 3.36 -12.62
N SER A 21 -5.51 3.90 -11.79
CA SER A 21 -4.45 3.12 -11.15
C SER A 21 -5.01 2.02 -10.25
N TYR A 22 -6.02 2.36 -9.43
CA TYR A 22 -6.71 1.39 -8.59
C TYR A 22 -7.44 0.32 -9.40
N TYR A 23 -8.20 0.73 -10.41
CA TYR A 23 -8.96 -0.16 -11.29
C TYR A 23 -8.01 -1.17 -11.95
N LEU A 24 -6.91 -0.71 -12.54
CA LEU A 24 -5.94 -1.60 -13.19
C LEU A 24 -5.32 -2.59 -12.21
N GLN A 25 -4.92 -2.14 -11.01
CA GLN A 25 -4.40 -3.03 -9.97
C GLN A 25 -5.42 -4.13 -9.61
N GLN A 26 -6.66 -3.73 -9.37
CA GLN A 26 -7.70 -4.65 -8.95
C GLN A 26 -8.10 -5.59 -10.09
N SER A 27 -8.35 -5.07 -11.30
CA SER A 27 -8.68 -5.89 -12.47
C SER A 27 -7.58 -6.90 -12.81
N THR A 28 -6.30 -6.50 -12.74
CA THR A 28 -5.19 -7.43 -13.00
C THR A 28 -5.10 -8.52 -11.94
N LYS A 29 -5.42 -8.19 -10.68
CA LYS A 29 -5.47 -9.17 -9.60
C LYS A 29 -6.64 -10.16 -9.77
N GLU A 30 -7.84 -9.66 -10.03
CA GLU A 30 -9.04 -10.49 -10.17
C GLU A 30 -8.99 -11.36 -11.44
N PHE A 31 -8.35 -10.88 -12.51
CA PHE A 31 -8.18 -11.62 -13.76
C PHE A 31 -6.83 -12.32 -13.88
N ALA A 32 -6.07 -12.48 -12.79
CA ALA A 32 -4.70 -13.01 -12.85
C ALA A 32 -4.61 -14.36 -13.57
N GLU A 33 -5.50 -15.30 -13.23
CA GLU A 33 -5.52 -16.62 -13.87
C GLU A 33 -5.84 -16.57 -15.37
N ASP A 34 -6.77 -15.71 -15.77
CA ASP A 34 -7.17 -15.58 -17.17
C ASP A 34 -6.13 -14.83 -17.99
N LEU A 35 -5.48 -13.82 -17.40
CA LEU A 35 -4.35 -13.12 -18.01
C LEU A 35 -3.16 -14.07 -18.23
N ASP A 36 -2.89 -14.98 -17.30
CA ASP A 36 -1.87 -16.00 -17.45
C ASP A 36 -2.20 -16.99 -18.59
N LYS A 37 -3.46 -17.41 -18.72
CA LYS A 37 -3.92 -18.24 -19.85
C LYS A 37 -3.77 -17.53 -21.18
N ILE A 38 -4.23 -16.28 -21.27
CA ILE A 38 -4.12 -15.45 -22.48
C ILE A 38 -2.65 -15.27 -22.88
N ARG A 39 -1.78 -15.02 -21.90
CA ARG A 39 -0.32 -14.89 -22.14
C ARG A 39 0.31 -16.20 -22.65
N GLY A 40 -0.19 -17.34 -22.21
CA GLY A 40 0.26 -18.67 -22.64
C GLY A 40 -0.26 -19.10 -24.01
N ALA A 41 -1.20 -18.36 -24.61
CA ALA A 41 -1.82 -18.73 -25.88
C ALA A 41 -0.86 -18.52 -27.07
N ASP A 42 -0.97 -19.40 -28.07
CA ASP A 42 -0.11 -19.41 -29.25
C ASP A 42 -0.24 -18.15 -30.11
N ASP A 43 -1.33 -17.39 -29.97
CA ASP A 43 -1.66 -16.17 -30.70
C ASP A 43 -1.33 -14.87 -29.94
N PHE A 44 -0.87 -14.96 -28.69
CA PHE A 44 -0.44 -13.79 -27.93
C PHE A 44 0.93 -13.29 -28.42
N LYS A 45 0.92 -12.33 -29.36
CA LYS A 45 2.11 -11.81 -30.06
C LYS A 45 2.34 -10.32 -29.80
N GLY A 46 3.36 -9.75 -30.47
CA GLY A 46 3.98 -8.47 -30.11
C GLY A 46 3.05 -7.25 -29.99
N ASP A 47 1.88 -7.28 -30.64
CA ASP A 47 0.84 -6.26 -30.56
C ASP A 47 -0.26 -6.56 -29.53
N ALA A 48 -0.43 -7.81 -29.13
CA ALA A 48 -1.46 -8.26 -28.19
C ALA A 48 -1.31 -7.63 -26.81
N LEU A 49 -0.09 -7.46 -26.29
CA LEU A 49 0.14 -6.84 -24.98
C LEU A 49 -0.27 -5.37 -24.94
N PRO A 50 0.18 -4.49 -25.86
CA PRO A 50 -0.32 -3.12 -25.95
C PRO A 50 -1.85 -3.03 -26.12
N MET A 51 -2.45 -3.94 -26.90
CA MET A 51 -3.91 -3.99 -27.06
C MET A 51 -4.61 -4.37 -25.75
N LEU A 52 -4.12 -5.40 -25.04
CA LEU A 52 -4.65 -5.82 -23.74
C LEU A 52 -4.59 -4.69 -22.71
N VAL A 53 -3.46 -4.00 -22.60
CA VAL A 53 -3.29 -2.86 -21.69
C VAL A 53 -4.30 -1.75 -22.01
N ARG A 54 -4.47 -1.42 -23.29
CA ARG A 54 -5.44 -0.39 -23.73
C ARG A 54 -6.88 -0.81 -23.42
N SER A 55 -7.23 -2.07 -23.64
CA SER A 55 -8.58 -2.59 -23.33
C SER A 55 -8.89 -2.56 -21.84
N LEU A 56 -7.92 -2.94 -20.99
CA LEU A 56 -8.06 -2.84 -19.54
C LEU A 56 -8.19 -1.37 -19.11
N GLN A 57 -7.36 -0.46 -19.64
CA GLN A 57 -7.49 0.97 -19.37
C GLN A 57 -8.84 1.52 -19.83
N GLN A 58 -9.32 1.12 -21.00
CA GLN A 58 -10.62 1.55 -21.54
C GLN A 58 -11.78 1.12 -20.63
N GLY A 59 -11.64 0.01 -19.91
CA GLY A 59 -12.64 -0.45 -18.92
C GLY A 59 -13.02 0.61 -17.88
N THR A 60 -12.15 1.59 -17.60
CA THR A 60 -12.49 2.70 -16.68
C THR A 60 -13.60 3.61 -17.21
N SER A 61 -13.83 3.64 -18.53
CA SER A 61 -14.88 4.46 -19.13
C SER A 61 -16.30 4.00 -18.75
N MET A 62 -16.44 2.80 -18.18
CA MET A 62 -17.72 2.30 -17.68
C MET A 62 -18.16 2.97 -16.37
N PHE A 63 -17.28 3.77 -15.75
CA PHE A 63 -17.55 4.46 -14.50
C PHE A 63 -17.68 5.96 -14.73
N SER A 64 -18.78 6.54 -14.23
CA SER A 64 -18.97 7.98 -14.24
C SER A 64 -17.95 8.68 -13.32
N ALA A 65 -17.65 9.96 -13.56
CA ALA A 65 -16.73 10.72 -12.70
C ALA A 65 -17.19 10.72 -11.22
N ALA A 66 -18.50 10.73 -10.97
CA ALA A 66 -19.05 10.64 -9.63
C ALA A 66 -18.77 9.28 -8.96
N ASP A 67 -18.85 8.19 -9.71
CA ASP A 67 -18.57 6.85 -9.18
C ASP A 67 -17.08 6.63 -8.95
N GLN A 68 -16.24 7.11 -9.88
CA GLN A 68 -14.79 7.12 -9.71
C GLN A 68 -14.41 7.83 -8.40
N LYS A 69 -14.98 9.01 -8.16
CA LYS A 69 -14.77 9.77 -6.93
C LYS A 69 -15.19 9.00 -5.67
N ARG A 70 -16.39 8.41 -5.67
CA ARG A 70 -16.89 7.62 -4.53
C ARG A 70 -15.97 6.45 -4.20
N ILE A 71 -15.48 5.74 -5.23
CA ILE A 71 -14.60 4.58 -5.05
C ILE A 71 -13.24 5.02 -4.49
N VAL A 72 -12.65 6.07 -5.05
CA VAL A 72 -11.36 6.61 -4.57
C VAL A 72 -11.48 7.11 -3.14
N ASP A 73 -12.54 7.86 -2.82
CA ASP A 73 -12.77 8.37 -1.47
C ASP A 73 -12.97 7.20 -0.49
N ALA A 74 -13.80 6.21 -0.80
CA ALA A 74 -13.98 5.03 0.05
C ALA A 74 -12.65 4.28 0.31
N ARG A 75 -11.80 4.14 -0.72
CA ARG A 75 -10.48 3.52 -0.59
C ARG A 75 -9.57 4.32 0.34
N ARG A 76 -9.53 5.65 0.21
CA ARG A 76 -8.72 6.52 1.09
C ARG A 76 -9.12 6.35 2.54
N HIS A 77 -10.41 6.23 2.84
CA HIS A 77 -10.91 5.95 4.19
C HIS A 77 -10.48 4.55 4.69
N GLN A 78 -10.54 3.52 3.84
CA GLN A 78 -10.07 2.16 4.22
C GLN A 78 -8.58 2.11 4.51
N GLN A 79 -7.74 2.82 3.74
CA GLN A 79 -6.30 2.89 3.97
C GLN A 79 -5.97 3.56 5.31
N GLN A 80 -6.67 4.64 5.65
CA GLN A 80 -6.52 5.34 6.93
C GLN A 80 -6.93 4.47 8.12
N GLN A 81 -7.93 3.61 7.97
CA GLN A 81 -8.34 2.68 9.03
C GLN A 81 -7.31 1.57 9.26
N LYS A 82 -6.72 1.01 8.19
CA LYS A 82 -5.64 0.01 8.33
C LYS A 82 -4.39 0.56 9.03
N GLN A 83 -4.07 1.84 8.84
CA GLN A 83 -2.92 2.47 9.51
C GLN A 83 -3.14 2.73 11.01
N LYS A 84 -4.39 2.96 11.45
CA LYS A 84 -4.70 3.15 12.88
C LYS A 84 -4.67 1.85 13.70
N GLN A 85 -4.87 0.69 13.06
CA GLN A 85 -4.84 -0.61 13.74
C GLN A 85 -3.43 -1.24 13.82
N ALA A 86 -2.46 -0.73 13.05
CA ALA A 86 -1.07 -1.19 13.10
C ALA A 86 -0.22 -0.50 14.19
N GLY A 87 -0.81 0.43 14.95
CA GLY A 87 -0.12 1.25 15.95
C GLY A 87 -0.32 0.85 17.42
N ASP A 88 -1.08 -0.22 17.71
CA ASP A 88 -1.53 -0.53 19.08
C ASP A 88 -1.16 -1.97 19.52
N GLY A 89 0.07 -2.39 19.23
CA GLY A 89 0.55 -3.75 19.48
C GLY A 89 2.00 -3.83 19.96
N ALA A 90 2.49 -2.84 20.71
CA ALA A 90 3.84 -2.86 21.26
C ALA A 90 3.94 -2.19 22.63
N THR A 91 3.24 -2.70 23.64
CA THR A 91 3.62 -2.54 25.05
C THR A 91 2.95 -3.63 25.87
N GLU A 92 3.74 -4.52 26.46
CA GLU A 92 3.55 -5.15 27.79
C GLU A 92 4.75 -6.11 27.98
N ASN A 93 5.90 -5.56 28.38
CA ASN A 93 6.42 -5.52 29.75
C ASN A 93 6.75 -6.89 30.34
N GLU A 94 8.06 -7.13 30.36
CA GLU A 94 8.76 -8.11 31.17
C GLU A 94 8.30 -7.99 32.63
N THR A 95 7.64 -9.01 33.15
CA THR A 95 7.55 -9.26 34.59
C THR A 95 7.50 -10.75 34.83
N GLU A 96 8.67 -11.39 34.84
CA GLU A 96 8.85 -12.61 35.62
C GLU A 96 10.02 -12.38 36.58
N ARG A 97 9.65 -12.18 37.84
CA ARG A 97 10.53 -12.31 39.00
C ARG A 97 10.71 -13.80 39.22
N ASP A 98 11.95 -14.27 39.32
CA ASP A 98 12.25 -15.52 40.01
C ASP A 98 13.40 -15.29 40.98
N ASP A 99 13.08 -15.49 42.25
CA ASP A 99 13.93 -15.33 43.41
C ASP A 99 14.90 -16.53 43.50
N GLY A 100 16.21 -16.26 43.52
CA GLY A 100 17.23 -17.31 43.50
C GLY A 100 18.56 -16.91 44.13
N ASP A 101 18.50 -16.70 45.44
CA ASP A 101 19.52 -16.93 46.47
C ASP A 101 20.97 -17.36 46.10
N SER A 102 21.90 -16.79 46.88
CA SER A 102 23.22 -17.32 47.28
C SER A 102 24.47 -17.12 46.39
N ASP A 103 25.33 -16.21 46.89
CA ASP A 103 26.65 -16.56 47.47
C ASP A 103 27.97 -16.35 46.65
N LYS A 104 28.88 -15.64 47.34
CA LYS A 104 30.33 -15.39 47.17
C LYS A 104 30.88 -14.72 45.90
N GLY A 105 31.48 -13.56 46.14
CA GLY A 105 32.94 -13.56 46.20
C GLY A 105 33.68 -12.56 45.31
N SER A 106 34.37 -11.66 46.00
CA SER A 106 35.66 -11.07 45.61
C SER A 106 35.65 -9.99 44.54
N THR A 107 35.77 -8.76 45.06
CA THR A 107 36.36 -7.60 44.40
C THR A 107 37.69 -7.95 43.73
N ASN A 108 37.91 -7.48 42.49
CA ASN A 108 39.25 -7.09 42.09
C ASN A 108 39.24 -5.97 41.04
N ALA A 109 40.22 -5.08 41.21
CA ALA A 109 40.57 -3.92 40.38
C ALA A 109 40.70 -4.30 38.88
N VAL A 110 40.69 -3.39 37.89
CA VAL A 110 41.54 -2.20 37.77
C VAL A 110 40.93 -1.25 36.72
N ASN A 111 40.89 0.04 37.03
CA ASN A 111 40.76 1.10 36.05
C ASN A 111 42.09 1.21 35.29
N THR A 112 42.04 1.21 33.96
CA THR A 112 43.17 1.69 33.15
C THR A 112 42.63 2.51 31.99
N ASP A 113 42.91 3.80 32.08
CA ASP A 113 42.87 4.81 31.03
C ASP A 113 43.52 4.34 29.73
N LEU A 114 43.07 4.89 28.60
CA LEU A 114 43.95 5.62 27.68
C LEU A 114 43.11 6.29 26.58
N ASN A 115 42.81 7.57 26.82
CA ASN A 115 42.41 8.54 25.81
C ASN A 115 43.61 9.46 25.60
N ALA A 116 44.27 9.34 24.45
CA ALA A 116 45.25 10.29 23.91
C ALA A 116 45.21 10.21 22.39
#